data_AF-A0A7S7RAL7-F1
#
_entry.id   AF-A0A7S7RAL7-F1
#
_cell.length_a   1.000
_cell.length_b   1.000
_cell.length_c   1.000
_cell.angle_alpha   90.00
_cell.angle_beta   90.00
_cell.angle_gamma   90.00
#
_symmetry.space_group_name_H-M   'P 1'
#
loop_
_entity.id
_entity.type
_entity.pdbx_description
1 polymer ?
#
loop_
_entity_poly.entity_id
_entity_poly.type
_entity_poly.pdbx_seq_one_letter_code
_entity_poly.pdbx_strand_id
1 'polypeptide(L)'
;MTMRLLIAAILSTIFFISVLLFHFEEVNPIIIKAAAFFEKRQDAVQINPSPTIILSEHEQKSEEKKIYDKYEVTAYTAGPESTGKSPGHPAYRITASGKFVQENYTIACPPELSFGTIIYIPFFNETFICEDRGGAIKGKTLDIYMENVDDARQFGRRVLDIVIIDQSD
;
A
#
# COMPACT_ATOMS: atom_id res chain seq x y z
N MET A 1 -39.78 13.48 -46.42
CA MET A 1 -39.67 12.85 -45.09
C MET A 1 -40.91 13.25 -44.30
N THR A 2 -41.86 12.33 -44.12
CA THR A 2 -43.17 12.66 -43.55
C THR A 2 -43.02 13.09 -42.09
N MET A 3 -43.78 14.10 -41.67
CA MET A 3 -43.74 14.68 -40.31
C MET A 3 -43.84 13.61 -39.20
N ARG A 4 -44.43 12.44 -39.51
CA ARG A 4 -44.53 11.27 -38.64
C ARG A 4 -43.18 10.58 -38.33
N LEU A 5 -42.24 10.55 -39.27
CA LEU A 5 -40.90 9.97 -39.02
C LEU A 5 -40.07 10.83 -38.07
N LEU A 6 -40.20 12.16 -38.17
CA LEU A 6 -39.45 13.10 -37.33
C LEU A 6 -39.92 13.03 -35.87
N ILE A 7 -41.23 12.97 -35.66
CA ILE A 7 -41.82 12.86 -34.30
C ILE A 7 -41.41 11.54 -33.63
N ALA A 8 -41.39 10.44 -34.39
CA ALA A 8 -40.97 9.13 -33.86
C ALA A 8 -39.50 9.11 -33.44
N ALA A 9 -38.60 9.76 -34.19
CA ALA A 9 -37.19 9.84 -33.84
C ALA A 9 -36.95 10.65 -32.55
N ILE A 10 -37.64 11.79 -32.39
CA ILE A 10 -37.49 12.64 -31.19
C ILE A 10 -37.98 11.89 -29.94
N LEU A 11 -39.14 11.25 -30.01
CA LEU A 11 -39.70 10.49 -28.89
C LEU A 11 -38.80 9.32 -28.48
N SER A 12 -38.19 8.62 -29.44
CA SER A 12 -37.23 7.55 -29.18
C SER A 12 -35.97 8.06 -28.47
N THR A 13 -35.41 9.18 -28.91
CA THR A 13 -34.21 9.75 -28.27
C THR A 13 -34.47 10.24 -26.85
N ILE A 14 -35.63 10.87 -26.60
CA ILE A 14 -36.02 11.31 -25.26
C ILE A 14 -36.20 10.09 -24.33
N PHE A 15 -36.85 9.03 -24.81
CA PHE A 15 -37.01 7.80 -24.05
C PHE A 15 -35.65 7.16 -23.70
N PHE A 16 -34.72 7.10 -24.66
CA PHE A 16 -33.37 6.59 -24.42
C PHE A 16 -32.59 7.44 -23.42
N ILE A 17 -32.69 8.77 -23.48
CA ILE A 17 -32.04 9.68 -22.51
C ILE A 17 -32.65 9.51 -21.12
N SER A 18 -33.97 9.36 -21.02
CA SER A 18 -34.63 9.09 -19.73
C SER A 18 -34.22 7.75 -19.11
N VAL A 19 -34.06 6.70 -19.92
CA VAL A 19 -33.55 5.40 -19.44
C VAL A 19 -32.07 5.48 -19.04
N LEU A 20 -31.27 6.27 -19.75
CA LEU A 20 -29.86 6.50 -19.42
C LEU A 20 -29.70 7.31 -18.12
N LEU A 21 -30.54 8.33 -17.91
CA LEU A 21 -30.56 9.12 -16.67
C LEU A 21 -31.09 8.32 -15.48
N PHE A 22 -32.00 7.36 -15.71
CA PHE A 22 -32.51 6.46 -14.66
C PHE A 22 -31.46 5.46 -14.18
N HIS A 23 -30.40 5.20 -14.96
CA HIS A 23 -29.31 4.30 -14.57
C HIS A 23 -28.20 4.95 -13.73
N PHE A 24 -28.35 6.23 -13.33
CA PHE A 24 -27.31 7.00 -12.64
C PHE A 24 -27.59 7.31 -11.15
N GLU A 25 -28.52 6.60 -10.52
CA GLU A 25 -28.73 6.65 -9.06
C GLU A 25 -28.51 5.27 -8.43
N GLU A 26 -27.26 4.79 -8.44
CA GLU A 26 -26.76 3.95 -7.35
C GLU A 26 -25.65 4.69 -6.63
N VAL A 27 -26.04 5.68 -5.82
CA VAL A 27 -25.17 6.20 -4.77
C VAL A 27 -24.85 5.04 -3.81
N ASN A 28 -23.59 4.62 -3.82
CA ASN A 28 -23.06 3.55 -2.99
C ASN A 28 -23.44 3.76 -1.50
N PRO A 29 -24.03 2.77 -0.80
CA PRO A 29 -24.51 2.92 0.58
C PRO A 29 -23.40 3.29 1.59
N ILE A 30 -22.13 3.10 1.24
CA ILE A 30 -20.98 3.57 2.03
C ILE A 30 -20.93 5.10 2.06
N ILE A 31 -21.17 5.77 0.93
CA ILE A 31 -21.14 7.24 0.80
C ILE A 31 -22.27 7.86 1.64
N ILE A 32 -23.47 7.26 1.61
CA ILE A 32 -24.62 7.74 2.39
C ILE A 32 -24.37 7.58 3.90
N LYS A 33 -23.77 6.47 4.33
CA LYS A 33 -23.40 6.27 5.74
C LYS A 33 -22.31 7.23 6.21
N ALA A 34 -21.31 7.50 5.36
CA ALA A 34 -20.25 8.46 5.65
C ALA A 34 -20.81 9.88 5.78
N ALA A 35 -21.68 10.29 4.85
CA ALA A 35 -22.35 11.59 4.91
C ALA A 35 -23.22 11.74 6.17
N ALA A 36 -24.03 10.73 6.50
CA ALA A 36 -24.87 10.74 7.70
C ALA A 36 -24.07 10.72 9.01
N PHE A 37 -22.92 10.04 9.04
CA PHE A 37 -22.01 10.06 10.18
C PHE A 37 -21.34 11.42 10.37
N PHE A 38 -21.05 12.11 9.27
CA PHE A 38 -20.45 13.45 9.28
C PHE A 38 -21.44 14.52 9.77
N GLU A 39 -22.70 14.45 9.35
CA GLU A 39 -23.75 15.38 9.79
C GLU A 39 -24.01 15.29 11.31
N LYS A 40 -23.92 14.09 11.90
CA LYS A 40 -24.09 13.88 13.35
C LYS A 40 -22.99 14.53 14.22
N ARG A 41 -21.88 14.99 13.64
CA ARG A 41 -20.78 15.64 14.39
C ARG A 41 -20.86 17.17 14.46
N GLN A 42 -21.81 17.82 13.78
CA GLN A 42 -21.88 19.30 13.76
C GLN A 42 -22.59 19.95 14.97
N ASP A 43 -23.23 19.20 15.86
CA ASP A 43 -23.99 19.77 17.00
C ASP A 43 -23.17 20.17 18.23
N ALA A 44 -21.83 20.13 18.19
CA ALA A 44 -21.00 20.37 19.37
C ALA A 44 -19.84 21.35 19.16
N VAL A 45 -20.06 22.49 18.50
CA VAL A 45 -19.15 23.65 18.60
C VAL A 45 -19.94 24.96 18.52
N GLN A 46 -20.31 25.52 19.67
CA GLN A 46 -20.64 26.94 19.78
C GLN A 46 -19.36 27.72 20.09
N ILE A 47 -18.93 28.57 19.15
CA ILE A 47 -17.96 29.65 19.44
C ILE A 47 -18.37 30.90 18.66
N ASN A 48 -18.53 32.01 19.39
CA ASN A 48 -18.88 33.33 18.87
C ASN A 48 -17.76 33.93 17.98
N PRO A 49 -18.07 34.80 17.00
CA PRO A 49 -17.18 35.07 15.88
C PRO A 49 -16.28 36.32 16.01
N SER A 50 -15.15 36.27 15.27
CA SER A 50 -14.46 37.34 14.49
C SER A 50 -13.01 37.67 14.90
N PRO A 51 -12.09 38.05 13.98
CA PRO A 51 -11.98 37.77 12.54
C PRO A 51 -10.63 37.15 12.10
N THR A 52 -10.69 36.35 11.04
CA THR A 52 -9.65 36.08 10.02
C THR A 52 -8.30 35.52 10.48
N ILE A 53 -8.20 34.19 10.48
CA ILE A 53 -7.01 33.49 9.97
C ILE A 53 -7.50 32.64 8.80
N ILE A 54 -7.05 32.98 7.59
CA ILE A 54 -7.21 32.13 6.41
C ILE A 54 -6.33 30.91 6.64
N LEU A 55 -6.93 29.80 7.08
CA LEU A 55 -6.34 28.46 7.00
C LEU A 55 -7.27 27.66 6.09
N SER A 56 -7.07 27.83 4.78
CA SER A 56 -7.36 26.75 3.86
C SER A 56 -6.40 25.61 4.17
N GLU A 57 -6.87 24.62 4.93
CA GLU A 57 -6.28 23.28 4.90
C GLU A 57 -6.48 22.73 3.49
N HIS A 58 -5.54 23.07 2.60
CA HIS A 58 -5.23 22.21 1.47
C HIS A 58 -4.58 20.95 2.06
N GLU A 59 -5.36 19.88 2.24
CA GLU A 59 -4.83 18.52 2.23
C GLU A 59 -4.20 18.25 0.86
N GLN A 60 -2.96 18.70 0.65
CA GLN A 60 -2.14 18.25 -0.46
C GLN A 60 -1.63 16.85 -0.14
N LYS A 61 -2.32 15.84 -0.64
CA LYS A 61 -1.82 14.47 -0.72
C LYS A 61 -0.52 14.49 -1.53
N SER A 62 0.63 14.52 -0.87
CA SER A 62 1.94 14.45 -1.52
C SER A 62 2.03 13.13 -2.29
N GLU A 63 2.30 13.20 -3.59
CA GLU A 63 2.55 11.99 -4.38
C GLU A 63 3.76 11.23 -3.80
N GLU A 64 3.54 10.00 -3.32
CA GLU A 64 4.61 9.12 -2.85
C GLU A 64 5.65 8.91 -3.97
N LYS A 65 6.90 9.25 -3.68
CA LYS A 65 8.02 9.12 -4.62
C LYS A 65 8.38 7.64 -4.78
N LYS A 66 7.97 7.04 -5.89
CA LYS A 66 8.31 5.64 -6.23
C LYS A 66 9.63 5.54 -7.00
N ILE A 67 10.54 4.70 -6.53
CA ILE A 67 11.82 4.40 -7.18
C ILE A 67 11.78 2.97 -7.70
N TYR A 68 11.99 2.79 -9.00
CA TYR A 68 12.06 1.49 -9.65
C TYR A 68 13.51 1.07 -9.82
N ASP A 69 13.87 -0.13 -9.38
CA ASP A 69 15.23 -0.65 -9.47
C ASP A 69 15.26 -2.19 -9.53
N LYS A 70 16.43 -2.76 -9.79
CA LYS A 70 16.68 -4.20 -9.74
C LYS A 70 17.64 -4.55 -8.62
N TYR A 71 17.24 -5.49 -7.78
CA TYR A 71 18.03 -5.99 -6.65
C TYR A 71 18.25 -7.48 -6.79
N GLU A 72 19.39 -7.95 -6.28
CA GLU A 72 19.58 -9.36 -5.99
C GLU A 72 18.83 -9.71 -4.71
N VAL A 73 17.91 -10.66 -4.79
CA VAL A 73 17.03 -11.05 -3.69
C VAL A 73 17.31 -12.51 -3.35
N THR A 74 17.59 -12.76 -2.08
CA THR A 74 17.66 -14.09 -1.46
C THR A 74 16.53 -14.27 -0.44
N ALA A 75 16.48 -15.44 0.19
CA ALA A 75 15.59 -15.69 1.31
C ALA A 75 16.36 -16.26 2.51
N TYR A 76 15.92 -15.87 3.70
CA TYR A 76 16.45 -16.33 4.98
C TYR A 76 15.31 -16.76 5.90
N THR A 77 15.71 -17.43 6.97
CA THR A 77 14.83 -17.99 8.00
C THR A 77 15.31 -17.55 9.38
N ALA A 78 14.53 -17.82 10.43
CA ALA A 78 14.94 -17.49 11.80
C ALA A 78 15.98 -18.46 12.37
N GLY A 79 16.17 -19.62 11.71
CA GLY A 79 16.95 -20.73 12.23
C GLY A 79 18.47 -20.51 12.23
N PRO A 80 19.23 -21.45 12.82
CA PRO A 80 20.67 -21.37 12.94
C PRO A 80 21.40 -21.34 11.59
N GLU A 81 20.83 -21.92 10.54
CA GLU A 81 21.34 -21.91 9.17
C GLU A 81 21.45 -20.50 8.57
N SER A 82 20.63 -19.57 9.03
CA SER A 82 20.58 -18.18 8.55
C SER A 82 21.12 -17.20 9.59
N THR A 83 20.76 -17.38 10.86
CA THR A 83 21.04 -16.39 11.92
C THR A 83 22.03 -16.86 12.98
N GLY A 84 22.37 -18.15 13.00
CA GLY A 84 23.12 -18.77 14.09
C GLY A 84 22.35 -18.91 15.41
N LYS A 85 21.04 -18.61 15.45
CA LYS A 85 20.20 -18.63 16.66
C LYS A 85 19.22 -19.79 16.63
N SER A 86 19.04 -20.44 17.77
CA SER A 86 18.07 -21.54 17.95
C SER A 86 16.87 -21.09 18.81
N PRO A 87 15.73 -21.80 18.77
CA PRO A 87 14.64 -21.60 19.71
C PRO A 87 15.17 -21.62 21.17
N GLY A 88 14.90 -20.55 21.91
CA GLY A 88 15.43 -20.33 23.28
C GLY A 88 16.57 -19.30 23.36
N HIS A 89 17.19 -18.91 22.25
CA HIS A 89 18.10 -17.77 22.24
C HIS A 89 17.31 -16.46 22.47
N PRO A 90 17.77 -15.51 23.32
CA PRO A 90 17.00 -14.30 23.63
C PRO A 90 16.63 -13.44 22.41
N ALA A 91 17.49 -13.45 21.39
CA ALA A 91 17.27 -12.74 20.12
C ALA A 91 16.72 -13.61 18.98
N TYR A 92 16.21 -14.81 19.28
CA TYR A 92 15.59 -15.68 18.27
C TYR A 92 14.35 -15.00 17.68
N ARG A 93 14.23 -14.98 16.34
CA ARG A 93 13.17 -14.27 15.60
C ARG A 93 13.12 -12.75 15.77
N ILE A 94 14.11 -12.14 16.42
CA ILE A 94 14.18 -10.67 16.59
C ILE A 94 15.07 -10.07 15.50
N THR A 95 14.52 -9.13 14.74
CA THR A 95 15.20 -8.37 13.68
C THR A 95 16.12 -7.29 14.25
N ALA A 96 16.99 -6.72 13.42
CA ALA A 96 17.85 -5.61 13.81
C ALA A 96 17.09 -4.34 14.27
N SER A 97 15.85 -4.14 13.83
CA SER A 97 14.97 -3.06 14.33
C SER A 97 14.28 -3.37 15.65
N GLY A 98 14.44 -4.59 16.18
CA GLY A 98 13.86 -5.03 17.45
C GLY A 98 12.46 -5.63 17.36
N LYS A 99 11.93 -5.82 16.15
CA LYS A 99 10.62 -6.45 15.91
C LYS A 99 10.76 -7.94 15.69
N PHE A 100 9.64 -8.67 15.79
CA PHE A 100 9.61 -10.08 15.41
C PHE A 100 9.48 -10.24 13.90
N VAL A 101 10.25 -11.17 13.32
CA VAL A 101 10.15 -11.52 11.90
C VAL A 101 8.75 -12.05 11.56
N GLN A 102 8.22 -11.60 10.42
CA GLN A 102 6.94 -12.00 9.87
C GLN A 102 7.05 -12.29 8.37
N GLU A 103 6.52 -13.43 7.93
CA GLU A 103 6.49 -13.81 6.51
C GLU A 103 5.59 -12.89 5.69
N ASN A 104 5.96 -12.67 4.42
CA ASN A 104 5.32 -11.69 3.52
C ASN A 104 5.30 -10.25 4.06
N TYR A 105 6.20 -9.93 4.99
CA TYR A 105 6.28 -8.60 5.61
C TYR A 105 7.72 -8.18 5.86
N THR A 106 8.49 -8.96 6.62
CA THR A 106 9.85 -8.58 7.01
C THR A 106 10.86 -8.85 5.88
N ILE A 107 11.73 -7.87 5.62
CA ILE A 107 12.88 -8.02 4.72
C ILE A 107 14.14 -7.45 5.36
N ALA A 108 15.27 -8.13 5.16
CA ALA A 108 16.59 -7.62 5.50
C ALA A 108 17.11 -6.78 4.33
N CYS A 109 17.58 -5.57 4.64
CA CYS A 109 18.01 -4.62 3.63
C CYS A 109 19.43 -4.11 3.89
N PRO A 110 20.04 -3.47 2.89
CA PRO A 110 21.37 -2.93 3.01
C PRO A 110 21.32 -1.62 3.83
N PRO A 111 22.44 -1.14 4.41
CA PRO A 111 22.47 0.06 5.25
C PRO A 111 21.94 1.33 4.58
N GLU A 112 21.98 1.39 3.25
CA GLU A 112 21.50 2.51 2.42
C GLU A 112 19.97 2.63 2.42
N LEU A 113 19.24 1.58 2.83
CA LEU A 113 17.79 1.63 3.00
C LEU A 113 17.46 1.68 4.50
N SER A 114 16.92 2.83 4.95
CA SER A 114 16.48 3.05 6.33
C SER A 114 15.51 1.96 6.81
N PHE A 115 15.47 1.71 8.12
CA PHE A 115 14.40 0.88 8.66
C PHE A 115 13.04 1.55 8.41
N GLY A 116 12.02 0.75 8.11
CA GLY A 116 10.70 1.22 7.72
C GLY A 116 10.52 1.45 6.22
N THR A 117 11.60 1.43 5.42
CA THR A 117 11.48 1.53 3.96
C THR A 117 10.52 0.48 3.42
N ILE A 118 9.55 0.95 2.62
CA ILE A 118 8.50 0.13 2.02
C ILE A 118 8.95 -0.31 0.63
N ILE A 119 9.02 -1.63 0.41
CA ILE A 119 9.51 -2.24 -0.83
C ILE A 119 8.43 -3.15 -1.39
N TYR A 120 7.85 -2.78 -2.52
CA TYR A 120 6.98 -3.66 -3.28
C TYR A 120 7.79 -4.52 -4.25
N ILE A 121 7.52 -5.83 -4.26
CA ILE A 121 8.21 -6.80 -5.12
C ILE A 121 7.16 -7.48 -6.02
N PRO A 122 7.05 -7.07 -7.30
CA PRO A 122 6.07 -7.61 -8.25
C PRO A 122 6.09 -9.14 -8.40
N PHE A 123 7.25 -9.78 -8.20
CA PHE A 123 7.37 -11.24 -8.27
C PHE A 123 6.46 -11.96 -7.27
N PHE A 124 6.32 -11.41 -6.06
CA PHE A 124 5.42 -11.93 -5.03
C PHE A 124 4.04 -11.28 -5.07
N ASN A 125 3.93 -10.13 -5.75
CA ASN A 125 2.80 -9.22 -5.63
C ASN A 125 2.54 -8.78 -4.18
N GLU A 126 3.61 -8.60 -3.41
CA GLU A 126 3.57 -8.27 -1.98
C GLU A 126 4.47 -7.07 -1.65
N THR A 127 4.17 -6.43 -0.53
CA THR A 127 4.94 -5.32 0.02
C THR A 127 5.66 -5.74 1.30
N PHE A 128 6.96 -5.47 1.34
CA PHE A 128 7.83 -5.79 2.46
C PHE A 128 8.31 -4.51 3.14
N ILE A 129 8.58 -4.60 4.43
CA ILE A 129 9.08 -3.52 5.27
C ILE A 129 10.50 -3.85 5.71
N CYS A 130 11.37 -2.88 5.51
CA CYS A 130 12.76 -2.98 5.90
C CYS A 130 12.91 -2.97 7.42
N GLU A 131 13.10 -4.14 8.03
CA GLU A 131 13.15 -4.27 9.49
C GLU A 131 14.41 -4.97 9.98
N ASP A 132 15.15 -5.62 9.07
CA ASP A 132 16.30 -6.43 9.43
C ASP A 132 17.59 -6.04 8.70
N ARG A 133 18.71 -6.58 9.16
CA ARG A 133 20.05 -6.39 8.61
C ARG A 133 20.80 -7.71 8.60
N GLY A 134 21.49 -7.98 7.50
CA GLY A 134 22.45 -9.08 7.40
C GLY A 134 23.85 -8.56 7.09
N GLY A 135 24.87 -9.27 7.57
CA GLY A 135 26.28 -8.91 7.32
C GLY A 135 26.61 -8.89 5.82
N ALA A 136 26.03 -9.82 5.06
CA ALA A 136 26.19 -9.94 3.60
C ALA A 136 25.22 -9.08 2.78
N ILE A 137 24.22 -8.44 3.42
CA ILE A 137 23.19 -7.65 2.74
C ILE A 137 23.69 -6.21 2.64
N LYS A 138 24.24 -5.85 1.47
CA LYS A 138 24.90 -4.56 1.16
C LYS A 138 24.59 -4.15 -0.28
N GLY A 139 24.62 -2.85 -0.58
CA GLY A 139 24.41 -2.37 -1.94
C GLY A 139 23.05 -2.79 -2.50
N LYS A 140 23.00 -3.42 -3.67
CA LYS A 140 21.73 -3.85 -4.29
C LYS A 140 21.34 -5.29 -3.95
N THR A 141 21.36 -5.64 -2.66
CA THR A 141 20.97 -6.97 -2.18
C THR A 141 19.88 -6.86 -1.12
N LEU A 142 18.91 -7.78 -1.16
CA LEU A 142 17.83 -7.93 -0.18
C LEU A 142 17.71 -9.40 0.25
N ASP A 143 17.20 -9.65 1.45
CA ASP A 143 16.94 -10.99 1.97
C ASP A 143 15.52 -11.08 2.55
N ILE A 144 14.64 -11.84 1.91
CA ILE A 144 13.23 -11.96 2.32
C ILE A 144 13.11 -13.00 3.42
N TYR A 145 12.37 -12.69 4.48
CA TYR A 145 12.08 -13.68 5.51
C TYR A 145 11.04 -14.69 5.02
N MET A 146 11.35 -15.97 5.18
CA MET A 146 10.44 -17.11 4.98
C MET A 146 10.44 -17.98 6.24
N GLU A 147 9.31 -18.62 6.57
CA GLU A 147 9.23 -19.48 7.74
C GLU A 147 9.94 -20.83 7.51
N ASN A 148 9.88 -21.35 6.28
CA ASN A 148 10.40 -22.67 5.93
C ASN A 148 11.74 -22.60 5.19
N VAL A 149 12.69 -23.42 5.64
CA VAL A 149 14.03 -23.50 5.05
C VAL A 149 14.01 -24.06 3.62
N ASP A 150 13.13 -25.01 3.34
CA ASP A 150 13.03 -25.62 2.02
C ASP A 150 12.43 -24.64 0.99
N ASP A 151 11.49 -23.80 1.41
CA ASP A 151 10.95 -22.73 0.58
C ASP A 151 12.02 -21.67 0.27
N ALA A 152 12.82 -21.28 1.28
CA ALA A 152 13.94 -20.36 1.10
C ALA A 152 15.00 -20.91 0.12
N ARG A 153 15.31 -22.21 0.23
CA ARG A 153 16.24 -22.90 -0.70
C ARG A 153 15.68 -22.99 -2.12
N GLN A 154 14.40 -23.29 -2.26
CA GLN A 154 13.73 -23.36 -3.55
C GLN A 154 13.62 -21.99 -4.22
N PHE A 155 13.39 -20.94 -3.43
CA PHE A 155 13.45 -19.57 -3.91
C PHE A 155 14.86 -19.27 -4.45
N GLY A 156 15.90 -19.54 -3.67
CA GLY A 156 17.29 -19.35 -4.08
C GLY A 156 17.65 -17.87 -4.25
N ARG A 157 18.61 -17.59 -5.14
CA ARG A 157 19.09 -16.23 -5.43
C ARG A 157 18.57 -15.79 -6.80
N ARG A 158 17.95 -14.62 -6.87
CA ARG A 158 17.35 -14.09 -8.11
C ARG A 158 17.57 -12.58 -8.22
N VAL A 159 17.69 -12.07 -9.43
CA VAL A 159 17.61 -10.62 -9.67
C VAL A 159 16.16 -10.26 -9.97
N LEU A 160 15.53 -9.46 -9.10
CA LEU A 160 14.12 -9.10 -9.20
C LEU A 160 13.96 -7.58 -9.39
N ASP A 161 12.93 -7.19 -10.12
CA ASP A 161 12.43 -5.81 -10.11
C ASP A 161 11.79 -5.50 -8.77
N ILE A 162 12.03 -4.29 -8.27
CA ILE A 162 11.44 -3.78 -7.03
C ILE A 162 10.93 -2.35 -7.22
N VAL A 163 10.04 -1.94 -6.34
CA VAL A 163 9.57 -0.55 -6.21
C VAL A 163 9.72 -0.11 -4.78
N ILE A 164 10.58 0.88 -4.54
CA ILE A 164 10.71 1.52 -3.24
C ILE A 164 9.69 2.65 -3.18
N ILE A 165 8.78 2.60 -2.20
CA ILE A 165 7.62 3.49 -2.10
C ILE A 165 7.90 4.66 -1.13
N ASP A 166 8.63 4.39 -0.05
CA ASP A 166 8.95 5.39 0.96
C ASP A 166 10.38 5.18 1.44
N GLN A 167 11.29 6.09 1.05
CA GLN A 167 12.59 6.22 1.68
C GLN A 167 12.45 7.31 2.74
N SER A 168 12.25 6.91 3.99
CA SER A 168 12.42 7.81 5.12
C SER A 168 13.88 8.30 5.15
N ASP A 169 14.06 9.57 4.79
CA ASP A 169 15.32 10.31 4.98
C ASP A 169 15.62 10.50 6.49
#